data_AF-A0A256YK56-F1
#
_entry.id   AF-A0A256YK56-F1
#
_cell.length_a   1.000
_cell.length_b   1.000
_cell.length_c   1.000
_cell.angle_alpha   90.00
_cell.angle_beta   90.00
_cell.angle_gamma   90.00
#
_symmetry.space_group_name_H-M   'P 1'
#
loop_
_entity.id
_entity.type
_entity.pdbx_description
1 polymer ?
#
loop_
_entity_poly.entity_id
_entity_poly.type
_entity_poly.pdbx_seq_one_letter_code
_entity_poly.pdbx_strand_id
1 'polypeptide(L)' 'MEQEKNFTITKKVAKHGNQAVIVIPSFLQQELKPRSIVEVKIKVIKEAKVQTKTNKKIKINRKRK' A
#
# COMPACT_ATOMS: atom_id res chain seq x y z
N MET A 1 10.55 -31.71 -14.33
CA MET A 1 11.13 -30.71 -13.41
C MET A 1 10.22 -29.49 -13.44
N GLU A 2 9.64 -29.12 -12.32
CA GLU A 2 8.75 -27.96 -12.19
C GLU A 2 9.63 -26.71 -12.09
N GLN A 3 9.46 -25.76 -13.03
CA GLN A 3 10.28 -24.55 -13.06
C GLN A 3 9.70 -23.52 -12.10
N GLU A 4 10.52 -23.04 -11.17
CA GLU A 4 10.15 -21.94 -10.28
C GLU A 4 10.06 -20.62 -11.07
N LYS A 5 8.88 -20.02 -11.07
CA LYS A 5 8.63 -18.73 -11.72
C LYS A 5 8.79 -17.61 -10.70
N ASN A 6 9.75 -16.71 -10.96
CA ASN A 6 10.05 -15.57 -10.11
C ASN A 6 9.67 -14.25 -10.80
N PHE A 7 8.88 -13.42 -10.11
CA PHE A 7 8.48 -12.10 -10.60
C PHE A 7 8.92 -11.02 -9.61
N THR A 8 9.63 -10.00 -10.09
CA THR A 8 9.96 -8.82 -9.28
C THR A 8 9.12 -7.64 -9.75
N ILE A 9 8.31 -7.08 -8.83
CA ILE A 9 7.40 -5.98 -9.15
C ILE A 9 7.66 -4.81 -8.20
N THR A 10 8.00 -3.65 -8.75
CA THR A 10 8.01 -2.40 -7.99
C THR A 10 6.68 -1.69 -8.18
N LYS A 11 5.87 -1.62 -7.11
CA LYS A 11 4.60 -0.88 -7.11
C LYS A 11 4.49 0.01 -5.89
N LYS A 12 3.71 1.08 -6.04
CA LYS A 12 3.28 1.90 -4.90
C LYS A 12 2.16 1.17 -4.17
N VAL A 13 2.21 1.18 -2.85
CA VAL A 13 1.13 0.68 -2.01
C VAL A 13 -0.06 1.61 -2.15
N ALA A 14 -1.23 1.05 -2.49
CA ALA A 14 -2.46 1.79 -2.60
C ALA A 14 -3.18 1.84 -1.23
N LYS A 15 -4.09 2.80 -1.07
CA LYS A 15 -4.95 2.89 0.11
C LYS A 15 -6.37 2.53 -0.30
N HIS A 16 -6.95 1.52 0.35
CA HIS A 16 -8.36 1.19 0.22
C HIS A 16 -9.02 1.34 1.59
N GLY A 17 -9.83 2.39 1.76
CA GLY A 17 -10.40 2.73 3.06
C GLY A 17 -9.32 2.99 4.10
N ASN A 18 -9.35 2.24 5.20
CA ASN A 18 -8.34 2.30 6.26
C ASN A 18 -7.19 1.30 6.07
N GLN A 19 -7.21 0.50 4.99
CA GLN A 19 -6.21 -0.52 4.73
C GLN A 19 -5.23 -0.08 3.65
N ALA A 20 -3.97 -0.48 3.81
CA ALA A 20 -2.96 -0.41 2.77
C ALA A 20 -3.00 -1.72 1.97
N VAL A 21 -3.10 -1.64 0.65
CA VAL A 21 -3.24 -2.79 -0.24
C VAL A 21 -2.20 -2.75 -1.35
N ILE A 22 -1.64 -3.91 -1.67
CA ILE A 22 -0.76 -4.09 -2.84
C ILE A 22 -1.61 -4.65 -3.97
N VAL A 23 -1.76 -3.88 -5.04
CA VAL A 23 -2.58 -4.27 -6.20
C VAL A 23 -1.74 -5.10 -7.15
N ILE A 24 -2.19 -6.33 -7.42
CA ILE A 24 -1.55 -7.25 -8.35
C ILE A 24 -1.93 -6.84 -9.80
N PRO A 25 -0.95 -6.64 -10.71
CA PRO A 25 -1.23 -6.38 -12.12
C PRO A 25 -2.07 -7.49 -12.79
N SER A 26 -2.97 -7.12 -13.70
CA SER A 26 -3.88 -8.05 -14.37
C SER A 26 -3.18 -9.17 -15.14
N PHE A 27 -2.02 -8.91 -15.74
CA PHE A 27 -1.28 -9.94 -16.48
C PHE A 27 -0.76 -11.08 -15.60
N LEU A 28 -0.62 -10.87 -14.29
CA LEU A 28 -0.24 -11.94 -13.35
C LEU A 28 -1.44 -12.75 -12.85
N GLN A 29 -2.67 -12.34 -13.13
CA GLN A 29 -3.86 -13.07 -12.67
C GLN A 29 -3.95 -14.47 -13.28
N GLN A 30 -3.40 -14.68 -14.48
CA GLN A 30 -3.38 -15.99 -15.12
C GLN A 30 -2.53 -17.00 -14.34
N GLU A 31 -1.46 -16.51 -13.70
CA GLU A 31 -0.53 -17.28 -12.87
C GLU A 31 -1.00 -17.34 -11.41
N LEU A 32 -1.57 -16.24 -10.91
CA LEU A 32 -2.05 -16.06 -9.55
C LEU A 32 -3.56 -16.28 -9.48
N LYS A 33 -3.99 -17.53 -9.62
CA LYS A 33 -5.40 -17.90 -9.52
C LYS A 33 -5.94 -17.63 -8.11
N PRO A 34 -7.25 -17.31 -7.97
CA PRO A 34 -7.89 -17.22 -6.65
C PRO A 34 -7.62 -18.49 -5.83
N ARG A 35 -7.36 -18.34 -4.52
CA ARG A 35 -6.97 -19.41 -3.57
C ARG A 35 -5.52 -19.91 -3.66
N SER A 36 -4.69 -19.34 -4.53
CA SER A 36 -3.26 -19.65 -4.53
C SER A 36 -2.57 -18.99 -3.33
N ILE A 37 -1.67 -19.72 -2.66
CA ILE A 37 -0.81 -19.19 -1.61
C ILE A 37 0.51 -18.78 -2.25
N VAL A 38 0.96 -17.55 -2.02
CA VAL A 38 2.21 -17.03 -2.57
C VAL A 38 3.05 -16.37 -1.50
N GLU A 39 4.37 -16.51 -1.62
CA GLU A 39 5.32 -15.79 -0.77
C GLU A 39 5.49 -14.35 -1.29
N VAL A 40 5.36 -13.37 -0.40
CA VAL A 40 5.55 -11.95 -0.73
C VAL A 40 6.79 -11.41 -0.02
N LYS A 41 7.88 -11.21 -0.76
CA LYS A 41 9.11 -10.56 -0.24
C LYS A 41 9.05 -9.06 -0.46
N ILE A 42 8.84 -8.29 0.61
CA ILE A 42 8.72 -6.83 0.56
C ILE A 42 10.06 -6.19 0.96
N LYS A 43 10.64 -5.40 0.05
CA LYS A 43 11.78 -4.52 0.34
C LYS A 43 11.31 -3.07 0.25
N VAL A 44 11.32 -2.35 1.37
CA VAL A 44 10.95 -0.92 1.38
C VAL A 44 12.07 -0.12 0.74
N ILE A 45 11.81 0.48 -0.43
CA ILE A 45 12.81 1.27 -1.17
C ILE A 45 12.80 2.74 -0.71
N LYS A 46 11.64 3.25 -0.27
CA LYS A 46 11.47 4.64 0.17
C LYS A 46 10.29 4.76 1.12
N GLU A 47 10.49 5.45 2.23
CA GLU A 47 9.43 5.72 3.20
C GLU A 47 8.47 6.83 2.72
N ALA A 48 7.17 6.62 2.95
CA ALA A 48 6.17 7.63 2.70
C ALA A 48 6.17 8.63 3.87
N LYS A 49 6.48 9.90 3.60
CA LYS A 49 6.41 10.98 4.60
C LYS A 49 4.95 11.19 5.02
N VAL A 50 4.60 10.81 6.25
CA VAL A 50 3.28 11.09 6.84
C VAL A 50 3.18 12.59 7.10
N GLN A 51 2.38 13.31 6.31
CA GLN A 51 2.05 14.72 6.58
C GLN A 51 1.02 14.78 7.72
N THR A 52 1.49 14.83 8.97
CA THR A 52 0.66 15.18 10.12
C THR A 52 0.27 16.66 10.02
N LYS A 53 -0.93 16.95 9.49
CA LYS A 53 -1.52 18.29 9.57
C LYS A 53 -1.96 18.53 11.02
N THR A 54 -1.09 19.16 11.82
CA THR A 54 -1.38 19.55 13.19
C THR A 54 -2.54 20.55 13.26
N ASN A 55 -3.44 20.30 14.21
CA ASN A 55 -4.70 20.98 14.45
C ASN A 55 -4.59 22.51 14.60
N LYS A 56 -4.96 23.28 13.57
CA LYS A 56 -5.08 24.76 13.63
C LYS A 56 -6.49 25.25 14.02
N LYS A 57 -7.40 24.38 14.50
CA LYS A 57 -8.79 24.75 14.83
C LYS A 57 -9.00 25.34 16.24
N ILE A 58 -8.03 25.26 17.15
CA ILE A 58 -8.22 25.72 18.55
C ILE A 58 -8.21 27.26 18.69
N LYS A 59 -7.67 28.02 17.72
CA LYS A 59 -7.55 29.48 17.85
C LYS A 59 -8.82 30.30 17.57
N ILE A 60 -9.88 29.70 17.01
CA ILE A 60 -11.09 30.47 16.65
C ILE A 60 -12.00 30.70 17.87
N ASN A 61 -12.02 29.80 18.86
CA ASN A 61 -12.94 29.91 20.01
C ASN A 61 -12.50 30.89 21.11
N ARG A 62 -11.32 31.53 21.02
CA ARG A 62 -10.86 32.53 22.00
C ARG A 62 -11.14 33.98 21.61
N LYS A 63 -11.64 34.25 20.40
CA LYS A 63 -11.94 35.61 19.91
C LYS A 63 -13.41 36.04 20.04
N ARG A 64 -14.25 35.26 20.73
CA ARG A 64 -15.68 35.57 20.96
C ARG A 64 -16.07 35.59 22.45
N LYS A 65 -15.12 35.92 23.32
CA LYS A 65 -15.42 36.36 24.69
C LYS A 65 -15.14 37.84 24.78
#